data_AF-A0A835GJB6-F1
#
_entry.id   AF-A0A835GJB6-F1
#
_cell.length_a   1.000
_cell.length_b   1.000
_cell.length_c   1.000
_cell.angle_alpha   90.00
_cell.angle_beta   90.00
_cell.angle_gamma   90.00
#
_symmetry.space_group_name_H-M   'P 1'
#
loop_
_entity.id
_entity.type
_entity.pdbx_description
1 polymer ?
#
loop_
_entity_poly.entity_id
_entity_poly.type
_entity_poly.pdbx_seq_one_letter_code
_entity_poly.pdbx_strand_id
1 'polypeptide(L)'
;MSKRLQSTDNVKNDEIIDDLTKNLETSLKTEESVDEFVISPGTSSENFPKAAGDAPKTSDTPSIYPDLLEDGNLDKDFAEKESETKEDSDTDIDEVSLKDAEVDLTDDQKEERRIIAEELKKAGNDAFKDGDYERSIEKYTEGLRTCPLQFAQQRSVLYCNRSAAKMKLKKYKQAIKDCTKAIELDENYVKAYIR
;
A
#
# COMPACT_ATOMS: atom_id res chain seq x y z
N MET A 1 -0.46 47.89 51.17
CA MET A 1 0.12 46.71 50.48
C MET A 1 -0.27 45.49 51.31
N SER A 2 -0.84 44.39 50.84
CA SER A 2 -1.07 43.87 49.49
C SER A 2 -2.29 42.93 49.52
N LYS A 3 -2.95 42.80 48.39
CA LYS A 3 -4.21 42.08 48.19
C LYS A 3 -4.00 40.56 48.19
N ARG A 4 -4.92 39.85 48.85
CA ARG A 4 -5.66 38.68 48.31
C ARG A 4 -4.79 37.63 47.59
N LEU A 5 -4.27 36.66 48.34
CA LEU A 5 -3.92 35.35 47.79
C LEU A 5 -5.24 34.66 47.38
N GLN A 6 -5.44 34.51 46.08
CA GLN A 6 -6.56 33.76 45.53
C GLN A 6 -6.36 32.28 45.83
N SER A 7 -7.41 31.67 46.38
CA SER A 7 -7.64 30.22 46.43
C SER A 7 -7.43 29.67 45.02
N THR A 8 -6.33 28.96 44.79
CA THR A 8 -6.25 28.02 43.67
C THR A 8 -6.87 26.74 44.18
N ASP A 9 -8.11 26.51 43.78
CA ASP A 9 -8.85 25.29 44.05
C ASP A 9 -8.00 24.11 43.59
N ASN A 10 -7.47 23.40 44.58
CA ASN A 10 -6.72 22.17 44.39
C ASN A 10 -7.75 21.08 44.10
N VAL A 11 -8.32 21.11 42.89
CA VAL A 11 -9.18 20.06 42.36
C VAL A 11 -8.37 18.80 42.46
N LYS A 12 -8.78 17.89 43.35
CA LYS A 12 -8.05 16.65 43.60
C LYS A 12 -8.03 15.90 42.28
N ASN A 13 -6.86 15.39 41.89
CA ASN A 13 -6.70 14.63 40.64
C ASN A 13 -7.76 13.53 40.48
N ASP A 14 -8.26 12.99 41.60
CA ASP A 14 -9.35 12.02 41.65
C ASP A 14 -10.66 12.55 41.03
N GLU A 15 -11.02 13.82 41.24
CA GLU A 15 -12.23 14.42 40.65
C GLU A 15 -12.10 14.62 39.14
N ILE A 16 -10.88 14.88 38.64
CA ILE A 16 -10.60 15.00 37.20
C ILE A 16 -10.71 13.62 36.53
N ILE A 17 -10.23 12.57 37.20
CA ILE A 17 -10.32 11.19 36.71
C ILE A 17 -11.78 10.74 36.65
N ASP A 18 -12.59 11.06 37.66
CA ASP A 18 -14.02 10.73 37.69
C ASP A 18 -14.79 11.46 36.58
N ASP A 19 -14.49 12.74 36.32
CA ASP A 19 -15.17 13.50 35.26
C ASP A 19 -14.81 12.99 33.85
N LEU A 20 -13.55 12.58 33.64
CA LEU A 20 -13.10 12.01 32.37
C LEU A 20 -13.67 10.61 32.09
N THR A 21 -13.94 9.81 33.13
CA THR A 21 -14.42 8.42 32.98
C THR A 21 -15.95 8.28 32.95
N LYS A 22 -16.68 9.29 33.43
CA LYS A 22 -18.16 9.29 33.49
C LYS A 22 -18.85 9.02 32.15
N ASN A 23 -18.30 9.53 31.05
CA ASN A 23 -18.87 9.34 29.70
C ASN A 23 -18.67 7.91 29.16
N LEU A 24 -17.61 7.21 29.60
CA LEU A 24 -17.37 5.82 29.21
C LEU A 24 -18.36 4.87 29.90
N GLU A 25 -18.68 5.11 31.17
CA GLU A 25 -19.65 4.26 31.90
C GLU A 25 -21.08 4.37 31.35
N THR A 26 -21.47 5.55 30.85
CA THR A 26 -22.77 5.73 30.20
C THR A 26 -22.87 4.98 28.87
N SER A 27 -21.74 4.81 28.16
CA SER A 27 -21.72 4.11 26.87
C SER A 27 -21.79 2.59 26.99
N LEU A 28 -21.48 2.02 28.15
CA LEU A 28 -21.53 0.58 28.40
C LEU A 28 -22.91 0.07 28.84
N LYS A 29 -23.86 0.97 29.16
CA LYS A 29 -25.19 0.61 29.70
C LYS A 29 -26.30 0.54 28.65
N THR A 30 -26.03 0.78 27.36
CA THR A 30 -27.05 0.83 26.30
C THR A 30 -27.19 -0.44 25.45
N GLU A 31 -26.57 -1.56 25.85
CA GLU A 31 -26.61 -2.84 25.11
C GLU A 31 -27.56 -3.89 25.75
N GLU A 32 -28.58 -3.47 26.50
CA GLU A 32 -29.64 -4.36 26.98
C GLU A 32 -31.03 -3.85 26.56
N SER A 33 -31.44 -4.14 25.32
CA SER A 33 -32.85 -4.41 25.02
C SER A 33 -32.97 -5.22 23.73
N VAL A 34 -33.24 -6.51 23.92
CA VAL A 34 -33.68 -7.51 22.95
C VAL A 34 -34.98 -7.09 22.26
N ASP A 35 -35.07 -7.32 20.95
CA ASP A 35 -36.32 -7.75 20.32
C ASP A 35 -36.03 -8.94 19.38
N GLU A 36 -36.68 -10.05 19.73
CA GLU A 36 -36.59 -11.38 19.16
C GLU A 36 -37.48 -11.46 17.91
N PHE A 37 -36.89 -11.66 16.72
CA PHE A 37 -37.67 -12.01 15.53
C PHE A 37 -37.42 -13.46 15.12
N VAL A 38 -38.33 -14.30 15.59
CA VAL A 38 -38.46 -15.72 15.26
C VAL A 38 -38.93 -15.86 13.81
N ILE A 39 -38.19 -16.61 12.97
CA ILE A 39 -38.77 -17.31 11.81
C ILE A 39 -38.32 -18.77 11.83
N SER A 40 -39.31 -19.65 12.00
CA SER A 40 -39.22 -21.10 12.04
C SER A 40 -38.89 -21.76 10.68
N PRO A 41 -38.41 -23.02 10.65
CA PRO A 41 -38.02 -23.71 9.43
C PRO A 41 -39.20 -24.44 8.76
N GLY A 42 -39.28 -24.34 7.43
CA GLY A 42 -39.96 -25.30 6.56
C GLY A 42 -41.28 -24.83 5.95
N THR A 43 -41.31 -24.68 4.61
CA THR A 43 -42.15 -25.46 3.69
C THR A 43 -42.09 -24.91 2.25
N SER A 44 -41.97 -25.85 1.30
CA SER A 44 -42.39 -25.82 -0.12
C SER A 44 -41.75 -24.79 -1.05
N SER A 45 -40.86 -25.22 -1.95
CA SER A 45 -41.21 -25.68 -3.31
C SER A 45 -41.96 -24.61 -4.10
N GLU A 46 -41.32 -24.00 -5.10
CA GLU A 46 -41.77 -23.99 -6.51
C GLU A 46 -40.68 -23.40 -7.45
N ASN A 47 -40.33 -24.20 -8.46
CA ASN A 47 -40.04 -23.81 -9.85
C ASN A 47 -38.86 -22.88 -10.20
N PHE A 48 -37.72 -23.50 -10.53
CA PHE A 48 -36.85 -23.02 -11.61
C PHE A 48 -36.95 -23.96 -12.82
N PRO A 49 -37.12 -23.44 -14.05
CA PRO A 49 -37.44 -24.25 -15.22
C PRO A 49 -36.24 -25.07 -15.72
N LYS A 50 -36.46 -26.39 -15.88
CA LYS A 50 -35.66 -27.28 -16.72
C LYS A 50 -35.92 -26.94 -18.19
N ALA A 51 -34.90 -26.47 -18.90
CA ALA A 51 -34.87 -26.52 -20.36
C ALA A 51 -34.02 -27.73 -20.78
N ALA A 52 -34.69 -28.84 -21.03
CA ALA A 52 -34.19 -29.91 -21.89
C ALA A 52 -34.34 -29.43 -23.34
N GLY A 53 -33.24 -29.42 -24.07
CA GLY A 53 -33.21 -29.16 -25.51
C GLY A 53 -32.09 -29.99 -26.10
N ASP A 54 -32.46 -30.94 -26.94
CA ASP A 54 -31.61 -31.94 -27.56
C ASP A 54 -30.37 -31.38 -28.27
N ALA A 55 -29.28 -32.14 -28.15
CA ALA A 55 -28.02 -31.92 -28.82
C ALA A 55 -28.12 -32.15 -30.34
N PRO A 56 -27.64 -31.22 -31.17
CA PRO A 56 -27.21 -31.52 -32.53
C PRO A 56 -25.71 -31.85 -32.54
N LYS A 57 -25.37 -33.05 -32.98
CA LYS A 57 -24.01 -33.42 -33.40
C LYS A 57 -23.74 -32.80 -34.78
N THR A 58 -22.62 -32.06 -34.91
CA THR A 58 -21.76 -31.87 -36.12
C THR A 58 -20.80 -30.71 -35.82
N SER A 59 -19.54 -31.00 -35.54
CA SER A 59 -18.39 -30.89 -36.46
C SER A 59 -17.78 -29.48 -36.49
N ASP A 60 -16.51 -29.44 -36.07
CA ASP A 60 -15.46 -28.47 -36.42
C ASP A 60 -15.47 -27.09 -35.75
N THR A 61 -14.86 -27.02 -34.56
CA THR A 61 -14.11 -25.83 -34.11
C THR A 61 -12.78 -26.28 -33.50
N PRO A 62 -11.60 -25.89 -34.04
CA PRO A 62 -10.31 -26.39 -33.58
C PRO A 62 -9.93 -25.86 -32.20
N SER A 63 -9.54 -26.77 -31.31
CA SER A 63 -8.86 -26.49 -30.04
C SER A 63 -7.46 -25.95 -30.31
N ILE A 64 -7.25 -24.64 -30.11
CA ILE A 64 -5.93 -23.96 -30.28
C ILE A 64 -5.21 -23.89 -28.93
N TYR A 65 -5.11 -25.02 -28.23
CA TYR A 65 -4.11 -25.22 -27.19
C TYR A 65 -3.54 -26.63 -27.36
N PRO A 66 -2.40 -26.79 -28.06
CA PRO A 66 -1.75 -28.07 -28.13
C PRO A 66 -1.15 -28.42 -26.77
N ASP A 67 -1.66 -29.53 -26.25
CA ASP A 67 -1.08 -30.40 -25.24
C ASP A 67 0.34 -30.79 -25.68
N LEU A 68 1.37 -30.34 -24.95
CA LEU A 68 2.77 -30.69 -25.21
C LEU A 68 3.29 -31.56 -24.07
N LEU A 69 2.97 -32.85 -24.19
CA LEU A 69 3.78 -33.92 -23.63
C LEU A 69 5.02 -34.13 -24.50
N GLU A 70 6.11 -34.45 -23.82
CA GLU A 70 7.49 -34.64 -24.28
C GLU A 70 7.65 -35.40 -25.60
N ASP A 71 8.49 -34.87 -26.49
CA ASP A 71 9.54 -35.66 -27.14
C ASP A 71 10.57 -34.77 -27.85
N GLY A 72 11.85 -35.00 -27.53
CA GLY A 72 12.99 -34.93 -28.45
C GLY A 72 13.39 -33.59 -29.11
N ASN A 73 14.53 -33.06 -28.68
CA ASN A 73 15.41 -32.12 -29.40
C ASN A 73 14.80 -30.75 -29.78
N LEU A 74 15.00 -29.75 -28.91
CA LEU A 74 15.09 -28.37 -29.34
C LEU A 74 16.55 -27.92 -29.37
N ASP A 75 16.92 -27.43 -30.54
CA ASP A 75 18.24 -26.97 -30.90
C ASP A 75 18.77 -25.86 -29.98
N LYS A 76 20.07 -25.98 -29.72
CA LYS A 76 20.92 -25.26 -28.77
C LYS A 76 21.21 -23.79 -29.11
N ASP A 77 20.36 -23.10 -29.86
CA ASP A 77 20.72 -21.81 -30.47
C ASP A 77 19.81 -20.63 -30.11
N PHE A 78 19.02 -20.71 -29.03
CA PHE A 78 18.53 -19.48 -28.40
C PHE A 78 19.60 -18.95 -27.45
N ALA A 79 20.64 -18.37 -28.06
CA ALA A 79 21.67 -17.64 -27.35
C ALA A 79 21.01 -16.61 -26.43
N GLU A 80 20.98 -16.94 -25.14
CA GLU A 80 20.80 -16.01 -24.05
C GLU A 80 21.90 -14.96 -24.22
N LYS A 81 21.55 -13.87 -24.92
CA LYS A 81 22.28 -12.64 -24.81
C LYS A 81 21.91 -12.08 -23.44
N GLU A 82 22.48 -12.68 -22.41
CA GLU A 82 22.70 -12.04 -21.13
C GLU A 82 23.51 -10.79 -21.45
N SER A 83 22.81 -9.68 -21.71
CA SER A 83 23.44 -8.39 -21.57
C SER A 83 23.72 -8.25 -20.09
N GLU A 84 24.89 -8.72 -19.67
CA GLU A 84 25.61 -8.26 -18.50
C GLU A 84 25.81 -6.75 -18.63
N THR A 85 24.76 -5.98 -18.40
CA THR A 85 24.91 -4.57 -18.04
C THR A 85 25.30 -4.59 -16.57
N LYS A 86 26.61 -4.48 -16.35
CA LYS A 86 27.23 -4.18 -15.06
C LYS A 86 26.70 -2.86 -14.50
N GLU A 87 25.51 -2.85 -13.90
CA GLU A 87 24.98 -1.72 -13.10
C GLU A 87 24.00 -2.24 -12.03
N ASP A 88 24.45 -3.11 -11.13
CA ASP A 88 23.72 -3.48 -9.89
C ASP A 88 23.96 -2.45 -8.76
N SER A 89 24.37 -1.23 -9.12
CA SER A 89 24.62 -0.16 -8.15
C SER A 89 23.88 1.11 -8.55
N ASP A 90 22.55 1.13 -8.43
CA ASP A 90 21.95 2.40 -8.06
C ASP A 90 20.54 2.28 -7.45
N THR A 91 20.37 2.93 -6.30
CA THR A 91 19.09 3.29 -5.65
C THR A 91 18.37 2.31 -4.70
N ASP A 92 19.04 1.27 -4.20
CA ASP A 92 18.55 0.59 -2.98
C ASP A 92 18.69 1.55 -1.80
N ILE A 93 17.55 1.93 -1.23
CA ILE A 93 17.50 2.78 -0.04
C ILE A 93 17.89 1.89 1.14
N ASP A 94 19.02 2.20 1.77
CA ASP A 94 19.46 1.51 2.99
C ASP A 94 18.51 1.85 4.14
N GLU A 95 17.48 1.02 4.29
CA GLU A 95 16.45 1.16 5.31
C GLU A 95 17.02 1.05 6.74
N VAL A 96 18.13 0.32 6.92
CA VAL A 96 18.82 0.21 8.21
C VAL A 96 19.45 1.55 8.58
N SER A 97 20.16 2.18 7.64
CA SER A 97 20.74 3.51 7.85
C SER A 97 19.68 4.58 8.11
N LEU A 98 18.53 4.52 7.43
CA LEU A 98 17.41 5.43 7.70
C LEU A 98 16.83 5.24 9.10
N LYS A 99 16.70 3.99 9.55
CA LYS A 99 16.18 3.69 10.88
C LYS A 99 17.08 4.26 11.97
N ASP A 100 18.39 4.07 11.85
CA ASP A 100 19.38 4.63 12.79
C ASP A 100 19.33 6.16 12.81
N ALA A 101 19.18 6.79 11.64
CA ALA A 101 19.07 8.24 11.51
C ALA A 101 17.73 8.82 12.03
N GLU A 102 16.74 7.99 12.36
CA GLU A 102 15.43 8.40 12.87
C GLU A 102 15.25 8.18 14.38
N VAL A 103 16.11 7.40 15.04
CA VAL A 103 15.99 7.07 16.47
C VAL A 103 15.99 8.32 17.36
N ASP A 104 16.85 9.28 17.04
CA ASP A 104 17.02 10.50 17.84
C ASP A 104 16.12 11.67 17.40
N LEU A 105 15.27 11.47 16.39
CA LEU A 105 14.41 12.54 15.88
C LEU A 105 13.16 12.74 16.72
N THR A 106 12.85 14.00 17.02
CA THR A 106 11.56 14.38 17.59
C THR A 106 10.44 14.22 16.57
N ASP A 107 9.20 14.11 17.04
CA ASP A 107 8.04 13.98 16.16
C ASP A 107 7.87 15.22 15.25
N ASP A 108 8.19 16.41 15.75
CA ASP A 108 8.20 17.65 14.97
C ASP A 108 9.23 17.59 13.81
N GLN A 109 10.43 17.04 14.06
CA GLN A 109 11.46 16.90 13.03
C GLN A 109 11.06 15.85 11.98
N LYS A 110 10.39 14.77 12.40
CA LYS A 110 9.84 13.77 11.46
C LYS A 110 8.76 14.39 10.58
N GLU A 111 7.90 15.22 11.16
CA GLU A 111 6.86 15.93 10.42
C GLU A 111 7.46 16.94 9.42
N GLU A 112 8.51 17.66 9.79
CA GLU A 112 9.24 18.53 8.85
C GLU A 112 9.84 17.73 7.68
N ARG A 113 10.49 16.60 7.97
CA ARG A 113 11.01 15.68 6.95
C ARG A 113 9.90 15.14 6.05
N ARG A 114 8.72 14.87 6.59
CA ARG A 114 7.53 14.46 5.85
C ARG A 114 7.10 15.50 4.83
N ILE A 115 7.09 16.78 5.23
CA ILE A 115 6.75 17.90 4.35
C ILE A 115 7.80 18.05 3.24
N ILE A 116 9.09 17.93 3.57
CA ILE A 116 10.17 17.97 2.58
C ILE A 116 10.02 16.82 1.55
N ALA A 117 9.70 15.61 2.02
CA ALA A 117 9.46 14.47 1.13
C ALA A 117 8.26 14.69 0.18
N GLU A 118 7.22 15.36 0.65
CA GLU A 118 6.06 15.75 -0.17
C GLU A 118 6.45 16.76 -1.27
N GLU A 119 7.31 17.73 -0.97
CA GLU A 119 7.85 18.66 -1.96
C GLU A 119 8.74 17.96 -2.99
N LEU A 120 9.60 17.03 -2.54
CA LEU A 120 10.41 16.20 -3.43
C LEU A 120 9.55 15.32 -4.35
N LYS A 121 8.43 14.78 -3.83
CA LYS A 121 7.45 14.06 -4.64
C LYS A 121 6.85 14.96 -5.72
N LYS A 122 6.46 16.20 -5.39
CA LYS A 122 5.93 17.16 -6.38
C LYS A 122 6.96 17.46 -7.46
N ALA A 123 8.21 17.74 -7.07
CA ALA A 123 9.29 17.97 -8.02
C ALA A 123 9.54 16.75 -8.94
N GLY A 124 9.49 15.53 -8.39
CA GLY A 124 9.57 14.30 -9.17
C GLY A 124 8.39 14.09 -10.12
N ASN A 125 7.18 14.46 -9.70
CA ASN A 125 5.98 14.41 -10.54
C ASN A 125 6.07 15.41 -11.71
N ASP A 126 6.62 16.59 -11.47
CA ASP A 126 6.79 17.60 -12.52
C ASP A 126 7.84 17.17 -13.54
N ALA A 127 8.99 16.66 -13.09
CA ALA A 127 9.99 16.04 -13.99
C ALA A 127 9.40 14.86 -14.79
N PHE A 128 8.52 14.05 -14.18
CA PHE A 128 7.83 12.96 -14.88
C PHE A 128 6.91 13.47 -16.00
N LYS A 129 6.18 14.57 -15.76
CA LYS A 129 5.32 15.18 -16.78
C LYS A 129 6.15 15.78 -17.91
N ASP A 130 7.32 16.33 -17.60
CA ASP A 130 8.26 16.88 -18.58
C ASP A 130 8.97 15.79 -19.41
N GLY A 131 8.78 14.52 -19.06
CA GLY A 131 9.40 13.38 -19.73
C GLY A 131 10.84 13.09 -19.28
N ASP A 132 11.34 13.85 -18.30
CA ASP A 132 12.64 13.64 -17.68
C ASP A 132 12.52 12.59 -16.56
N TYR A 133 12.49 11.32 -17.00
CA TYR A 133 12.28 10.20 -16.10
C TYR A 133 13.48 9.90 -15.20
N GLU A 134 14.71 10.22 -15.63
CA GLU A 134 15.91 10.02 -14.82
C GLU A 134 15.91 10.96 -13.63
N ARG A 135 15.68 12.26 -13.88
CA ARG A 135 15.54 13.25 -12.80
C ARG A 135 14.34 12.95 -11.90
N SER A 136 13.25 12.45 -12.47
CA SER A 136 12.09 12.00 -11.69
C SER A 136 12.47 10.90 -10.69
N ILE A 137 13.24 9.89 -11.12
CA ILE A 137 13.73 8.80 -10.25
C ILE A 137 14.62 9.34 -9.14
N GLU A 138 15.53 10.26 -9.45
CA GLU A 138 16.40 10.89 -8.46
C GLU A 138 15.58 11.61 -7.38
N LYS A 139 14.61 12.44 -7.80
CA LYS A 139 13.76 13.19 -6.86
C LYS A 139 12.91 12.29 -5.98
N TYR A 140 12.35 11.20 -6.52
CA TYR A 140 11.65 10.22 -5.67
C TYR A 140 12.60 9.49 -4.72
N THR A 141 13.83 9.21 -5.15
CA THR A 141 14.84 8.55 -4.31
C THR A 141 15.29 9.46 -3.17
N GLU A 142 15.51 10.75 -3.43
CA GLU A 142 15.71 11.77 -2.39
C GLU A 142 14.50 11.81 -1.44
N GLY A 143 13.29 11.85 -1.98
CA GLY A 143 12.05 11.83 -1.19
C GLY A 143 11.97 10.62 -0.27
N LEU A 144 12.37 9.43 -0.74
CA LEU A 144 12.41 8.20 0.05
C LEU A 144 13.53 8.17 1.11
N ARG A 145 14.62 8.91 0.89
CA ARG A 145 15.68 9.09 1.91
C ARG A 145 15.28 10.08 2.98
N THR A 146 14.44 11.06 2.66
CA THR A 146 13.98 12.06 3.61
C THR A 146 12.73 11.60 4.38
N CYS A 147 11.80 10.91 3.71
CA CYS A 147 10.53 10.50 4.30
C CYS A 147 10.72 9.55 5.48
N PRO A 148 10.25 9.88 6.69
CA PRO A 148 10.38 8.99 7.84
C PRO A 148 9.71 7.63 7.63
N LEU A 149 10.28 6.58 8.22
CA LEU A 149 9.80 5.19 8.06
C LEU A 149 8.37 5.00 8.57
N GLN A 150 7.95 5.75 9.60
CA GLN A 150 6.60 5.69 10.15
C GLN A 150 5.50 6.09 9.14
N PHE A 151 5.85 6.86 8.10
CA PHE A 151 4.89 7.30 7.07
C PHE A 151 4.82 6.32 5.90
N ALA A 152 4.49 5.06 6.20
CA ALA A 152 4.45 3.96 5.24
C ALA A 152 3.62 4.28 3.98
N GLN A 153 2.45 4.92 4.14
CA GLN A 153 1.57 5.32 3.01
C GLN A 153 2.23 6.34 2.06
N GLN A 154 3.02 7.28 2.58
CA GLN A 154 3.69 8.26 1.72
C GLN A 154 4.90 7.63 1.01
N ARG A 155 5.60 6.75 1.73
CA ARG A 155 6.69 5.94 1.16
C ARG A 155 6.17 5.01 0.06
N SER A 156 5.04 4.34 0.25
CA SER A 156 4.44 3.46 -0.76
C SER A 156 4.10 4.23 -2.04
N VAL A 157 3.55 5.45 -1.91
CA VAL A 157 3.29 6.36 -3.04
C VAL A 157 4.58 6.74 -3.77
N LEU A 158 5.65 7.07 -3.05
CA LEU A 158 6.95 7.41 -3.65
C LEU A 158 7.58 6.23 -4.40
N TYR A 159 7.61 5.03 -3.80
CA TYR A 159 8.09 3.81 -4.45
C TYR A 159 7.31 3.51 -5.72
N CYS A 160 5.99 3.59 -5.64
CA CYS A 160 5.13 3.46 -6.80
C CYS A 160 5.52 4.52 -7.83
N ASN A 161 5.51 5.82 -7.55
CA ASN A 161 5.86 6.83 -8.55
C ASN A 161 7.25 6.62 -9.19
N ARG A 162 8.25 6.20 -8.41
CA ARG A 162 9.57 5.79 -8.92
C ARG A 162 9.51 4.59 -9.88
N SER A 163 8.66 3.59 -9.60
CA SER A 163 8.45 2.46 -10.49
C SER A 163 7.90 2.89 -11.86
N ALA A 164 7.00 3.88 -11.93
CA ALA A 164 6.49 4.39 -13.21
C ALA A 164 7.59 5.02 -14.03
N ALA A 165 8.44 5.84 -13.41
CA ALA A 165 9.57 6.47 -14.08
C ALA A 165 10.55 5.40 -14.60
N LYS A 166 10.85 4.38 -13.79
CA LYS A 166 11.68 3.23 -14.20
C LYS A 166 11.05 2.43 -15.35
N MET A 167 9.73 2.22 -15.37
CA MET A 167 9.03 1.57 -16.47
C MET A 167 9.18 2.35 -17.78
N LYS A 168 9.10 3.69 -17.72
CA LYS A 168 9.31 4.55 -18.91
C LYS A 168 10.72 4.44 -19.48
N LEU A 169 11.71 4.20 -18.63
CA LEU A 169 13.10 3.92 -19.03
C LEU A 169 13.37 2.44 -19.35
N LYS A 170 12.33 1.58 -19.40
CA LYS A 170 12.45 0.13 -19.63
C LYS A 170 13.28 -0.62 -18.58
N LYS A 171 13.47 -0.03 -17.39
CA LYS A 171 14.16 -0.63 -16.24
C LYS A 171 13.20 -1.54 -15.44
N TYR A 172 12.64 -2.56 -16.10
CA TYR A 172 11.52 -3.36 -15.54
C TYR A 172 11.87 -4.10 -14.26
N LYS A 173 13.06 -4.72 -14.17
CA LYS A 173 13.50 -5.44 -12.95
C LYS A 173 13.49 -4.52 -11.72
N GLN A 174 13.97 -3.30 -11.87
CA GLN A 174 14.00 -2.31 -10.78
C GLN A 174 12.61 -1.74 -10.49
N ALA A 175 11.76 -1.58 -11.51
CA ALA A 175 10.38 -1.14 -11.32
C ALA A 175 9.56 -2.17 -10.50
N ILE A 176 9.75 -3.47 -10.77
CA ILE A 176 9.10 -4.55 -10.01
C ILE A 176 9.53 -4.50 -8.54
N LYS A 177 10.84 -4.35 -8.26
CA LYS A 177 11.33 -4.19 -6.87
C LYS A 177 10.64 -3.03 -6.14
N ASP A 178 10.50 -1.89 -6.82
CA ASP A 178 9.80 -0.73 -6.26
C ASP A 178 8.29 -1.00 -6.04
N CYS A 179 7.61 -1.67 -6.97
CA CYS A 179 6.21 -2.07 -6.78
C CYS A 179 6.04 -3.04 -5.61
N THR A 180 6.91 -4.04 -5.48
CA THR A 180 6.90 -4.97 -4.33
C THR A 180 7.06 -4.22 -3.03
N LYS A 181 8.02 -3.30 -2.93
CA LYS A 181 8.23 -2.50 -1.72
C LYS A 181 7.04 -1.59 -1.41
N ALA A 182 6.38 -1.04 -2.43
CA ALA A 182 5.16 -0.26 -2.24
C ALA A 182 4.02 -1.11 -1.64
N ILE A 183 3.87 -2.36 -2.08
CA ILE A 183 2.88 -3.31 -1.56
C ILE A 183 3.21 -3.74 -0.13
N GLU A 184 4.49 -4.00 0.17
CA GLU A 184 4.94 -4.31 1.54
C GLU A 184 4.63 -3.19 2.54
N LEU A 185 4.61 -1.94 2.08
CA LEU A 185 4.31 -0.77 2.92
C LEU A 185 2.80 -0.47 3.00
N ASP A 186 2.07 -0.71 1.92
CA ASP A 186 0.63 -0.48 1.83
C ASP A 186 -0.01 -1.54 0.92
N GLU A 187 -0.51 -2.60 1.54
CA GLU A 187 -1.19 -3.73 0.87
C GLU A 187 -2.47 -3.29 0.14
N ASN A 188 -3.06 -2.16 0.52
CA ASN A 188 -4.27 -1.65 -0.11
C ASN A 188 -3.95 -0.74 -1.31
N TYR A 189 -2.67 -0.52 -1.62
CA TYR A 189 -2.29 0.40 -2.68
C TYR A 189 -2.43 -0.21 -4.08
N VAL A 190 -3.67 -0.23 -4.58
CA VAL A 190 -4.07 -0.84 -5.85
C VAL A 190 -3.18 -0.44 -7.04
N LYS A 191 -2.70 0.82 -7.09
CA LYS A 191 -1.84 1.29 -8.18
C LYS A 191 -0.51 0.54 -8.27
N ALA A 192 -0.01 -0.01 -7.16
CA ALA A 192 1.22 -0.79 -7.14
C ALA A 192 1.03 -2.17 -7.79
N TYR A 193 -0.15 -2.78 -7.66
CA TYR A 193 -0.49 -4.06 -8.30
C TYR A 193 -0.72 -3.97 -9.80
N ILE A 194 -1.18 -2.81 -10.30
CA ILE A 194 -1.55 -2.62 -11.72
C ILE A 194 -0.31 -2.40 -12.62
N ARG A 195 0.80 -1.96 -12.05
CA ARG A 195 2.01 -1.54 -12.79
C ARG A 195 2.90 -2.72 -13.15
#